data_AF-A0A0B1TCB6-F1
#
_entry.id   AF-A0A0B1TCB6-F1
#
_cell.length_a   1.000
_cell.length_b   1.000
_cell.length_c   1.000
_cell.angle_alpha   90.00
_cell.angle_beta   90.00
_cell.angle_gamma   90.00
#
_symmetry.space_group_name_H-M   'P 1'
#
loop_
_entity.id
_entity.type
_entity.pdbx_description
1 polymer ?
#
loop_
_entity_poly.entity_id
_entity_poly.type
_entity_poly.pdbx_seq_one_letter_code
_entity_poly.pdbx_strand_id
1 'polypeptide(L)'
;MGLCQSDEEKTGCEKSKAIDKQIKQGAANDERTVKLLLLGAGECGKSTVLKQMRILHNNGFTDDEITQQKRVVYNNTVTAMHQLIKAMQQYQIKYSNPEREIDALIVQDVIKQGRESEPFTPELAVAIKKLWGDKSVQEVYEEKRLECHLHESTRFFLDSVDRISNVNYKPTDQDILLTRIKTTGIVEVAFVIKKVHFRIYEKQ
;
A
#
# COMPACT_ATOMS: atom_id res chain seq x y z
N MET A 1 62.49 -14.60 -17.35
CA MET A 1 62.13 -13.81 -16.16
C MET A 1 60.71 -14.19 -15.76
N GLY A 2 60.57 -15.13 -14.83
CA GLY A 2 59.29 -15.66 -14.38
C GLY A 2 58.73 -14.79 -13.25
N LEU A 3 57.57 -14.20 -13.49
CA LEU A 3 56.82 -13.45 -12.48
C LEU A 3 55.97 -14.45 -11.68
N CYS A 4 56.43 -14.79 -10.47
CA CYS A 4 55.56 -15.32 -9.42
C CYS A 4 54.58 -14.22 -9.02
N GLN A 5 53.43 -14.16 -9.71
CA GLN A 5 52.27 -13.48 -9.17
C GLN A 5 51.87 -14.20 -7.88
N SER A 6 51.74 -13.44 -6.79
CA SER A 6 51.21 -13.97 -5.54
C SER A 6 49.79 -14.51 -5.80
N ASP A 7 49.38 -15.54 -5.06
CA ASP A 7 48.04 -16.12 -5.22
C ASP A 7 46.93 -15.08 -4.98
N GLU A 8 47.23 -14.03 -4.20
CA GLU A 8 46.39 -12.86 -3.98
C GLU A 8 46.23 -11.98 -5.24
N GLU A 9 47.30 -11.76 -6.02
CA GLU A 9 47.23 -11.02 -7.28
C GLU A 9 46.44 -11.80 -8.36
N LYS A 10 46.61 -13.12 -8.40
CA LYS A 10 45.83 -13.98 -9.31
C LYS A 10 44.35 -13.98 -8.97
N THR A 11 44.00 -14.18 -7.70
CA THR A 11 42.59 -14.11 -7.26
C THR A 11 41.99 -12.72 -7.43
N GLY A 12 42.77 -11.65 -7.25
CA GLY A 12 42.35 -10.28 -7.55
C GLY A 12 42.06 -10.07 -9.04
N CYS A 13 42.94 -10.56 -9.92
CA CYS A 13 42.76 -10.48 -11.37
C CYS A 13 41.52 -11.26 -11.85
N GLU A 14 41.29 -12.46 -11.30
CA GLU A 14 40.12 -13.28 -11.60
C GLU A 14 38.81 -12.62 -11.16
N LYS A 15 38.77 -12.06 -9.94
CA LYS A 15 37.63 -11.28 -9.46
C LYS A 15 37.35 -10.07 -10.34
N SER A 16 38.40 -9.33 -10.73
CA SER A 16 38.28 -8.16 -11.62
C SER A 16 37.69 -8.55 -12.98
N LYS A 17 38.21 -9.62 -13.61
CA LYS A 17 37.67 -10.15 -14.86
C LYS A 17 36.20 -10.60 -14.74
N ALA A 18 35.83 -11.20 -13.62
CA ALA A 18 34.45 -11.60 -13.36
C ALA A 18 33.52 -10.40 -13.22
N ILE A 19 33.96 -9.34 -12.52
CA ILE A 19 33.23 -8.07 -12.41
C ILE A 19 33.08 -7.41 -13.78
N ASP A 20 34.14 -7.29 -14.57
CA ASP A 20 34.09 -6.72 -15.92
C ASP A 20 33.11 -7.48 -16.83
N LYS A 21 33.08 -8.80 -16.71
CA LYS A 21 32.12 -9.64 -17.44
C LYS A 21 30.68 -9.35 -17.00
N GLN A 22 30.43 -9.22 -15.69
CA GLN A 22 29.12 -8.86 -15.16
C GLN A 22 28.69 -7.45 -15.59
N ILE A 23 29.59 -6.47 -15.59
CA ILE A 23 29.31 -5.10 -16.04
C ILE A 23 28.93 -5.09 -17.52
N LYS A 24 29.70 -5.76 -18.37
CA LYS A 24 29.40 -5.84 -19.82
C LYS A 24 28.06 -6.53 -20.08
N GLN A 25 27.76 -7.61 -19.37
CA GLN A 25 26.45 -8.29 -19.46
C GLN A 25 25.32 -7.40 -18.95
N GLY A 26 25.52 -6.68 -17.85
CA GLY A 26 24.58 -5.73 -17.29
C GLY A 26 24.26 -4.59 -18.25
N ALA A 27 25.29 -4.00 -18.89
CA ALA A 27 25.13 -2.93 -19.87
C ALA A 27 24.31 -3.39 -21.09
N ALA A 28 24.61 -4.57 -21.64
CA ALA A 28 23.87 -5.11 -22.78
C ALA A 28 22.39 -5.42 -22.44
N ASN A 29 22.11 -5.84 -21.20
CA ASN A 29 20.74 -6.05 -20.74
C ASN A 29 20.01 -4.72 -20.49
N ASP A 30 20.69 -3.73 -19.93
CA ASP A 30 20.11 -2.40 -19.66
C ASP A 30 19.80 -1.64 -20.96
N GLU A 31 20.63 -1.78 -22.00
CA GLU A 31 20.39 -1.22 -23.34
C GLU A 31 19.12 -1.79 -23.99
N ARG A 32 18.77 -3.05 -23.68
CA ARG A 32 17.54 -3.71 -24.16
C ARG A 32 16.33 -3.47 -23.26
N THR A 33 16.51 -2.77 -22.14
CA THR A 33 15.45 -2.51 -21.16
C THR A 33 14.78 -1.19 -21.46
N VAL A 34 13.47 -1.22 -21.68
CA VAL A 34 12.65 -0.01 -21.86
C VAL A 34 12.36 0.59 -20.48
N LYS A 35 12.84 1.82 -20.25
CA LYS A 35 12.64 2.56 -19.00
C LYS A 35 11.50 3.56 -19.17
N LEU A 36 10.48 3.46 -18.32
CA LEU A 36 9.31 4.34 -18.31
C LEU A 36 9.24 5.08 -16.98
N LEU A 37 8.96 6.38 -17.02
CA LEU A 37 8.75 7.19 -15.82
C LEU A 37 7.29 7.66 -15.79
N LEU A 38 6.56 7.28 -14.74
CA LEU A 38 5.21 7.77 -14.49
C LEU A 38 5.29 9.09 -13.72
N LEU A 39 4.75 10.15 -14.34
CA LEU A 39 4.65 11.49 -13.75
C LEU A 39 3.18 11.91 -13.67
N GLY A 40 2.85 12.69 -12.66
CA GLY A 40 1.51 13.24 -12.46
C GLY A 40 1.31 13.72 -11.03
N ALA A 41 0.24 14.49 -10.81
CA ALA A 41 -0.13 14.99 -9.48
C ALA A 41 -0.32 13.86 -8.46
N GLY A 42 -0.33 14.20 -7.17
CA GLY A 42 -0.73 13.27 -6.12
C GLY A 42 -2.08 12.63 -6.47
N GLU A 43 -2.24 11.34 -6.18
CA GLU A 43 -3.52 10.62 -6.30
C GLU A 43 -4.03 10.38 -7.73
N CYS A 44 -3.28 10.73 -8.79
CA CYS A 44 -3.72 10.50 -10.18
C CYS A 44 -3.64 9.04 -10.66
N GLY A 45 -3.51 8.06 -9.75
CA GLY A 45 -3.54 6.63 -10.08
C GLY A 45 -2.24 5.98 -10.56
N LYS A 46 -1.08 6.67 -10.47
CA LYS A 46 0.24 6.13 -10.85
C LYS A 46 0.57 4.80 -10.17
N SER A 47 0.49 4.76 -8.84
CA SER A 47 0.71 3.53 -8.08
C SER A 47 -0.29 2.43 -8.45
N THR A 48 -1.54 2.79 -8.80
CA THR A 48 -2.55 1.83 -9.25
C THR A 48 -2.16 1.19 -10.57
N VAL A 49 -1.66 1.97 -11.54
CA VAL A 49 -1.14 1.45 -12.81
C VAL A 49 0.04 0.51 -12.58
N LEU A 50 0.96 0.86 -11.68
CA LEU A 50 2.09 -0.01 -11.32
C LEU A 50 1.63 -1.34 -10.68
N LYS A 51 0.69 -1.27 -9.73
CA LYS A 51 0.09 -2.48 -9.11
C LYS A 51 -0.59 -3.37 -10.16
N GLN A 52 -1.33 -2.77 -11.12
CA GLN A 52 -1.93 -3.51 -12.24
C GLN A 52 -0.89 -4.23 -13.09
N MET A 53 0.21 -3.55 -13.43
CA MET A 53 1.30 -4.17 -14.20
C MET A 53 1.92 -5.36 -13.47
N ARG A 54 2.02 -5.30 -12.14
CA ARG A 54 2.50 -6.43 -11.33
C ARG A 54 1.55 -7.62 -11.37
N ILE A 55 0.26 -7.37 -11.22
CA ILE A 55 -0.78 -8.41 -11.26
C ILE A 55 -0.76 -9.11 -12.64
N LEU A 56 -0.68 -8.34 -13.72
CA LEU A 56 -0.78 -8.88 -15.08
C LEU A 56 0.51 -9.54 -15.60
N HIS A 57 1.70 -9.05 -15.18
CA HIS A 57 2.96 -9.41 -15.83
C HIS A 57 4.08 -9.87 -14.90
N ASN A 58 3.86 -9.91 -13.58
CA ASN A 58 4.90 -10.27 -12.61
C ASN A 58 4.44 -11.30 -11.57
N ASN A 59 3.61 -12.26 -11.99
CA ASN A 59 3.06 -13.33 -11.14
C ASN A 59 2.38 -12.84 -9.85
N GLY A 60 1.88 -11.60 -9.82
CA GLY A 60 1.18 -11.02 -8.68
C GLY A 60 2.09 -10.60 -7.52
N PHE A 61 1.61 -10.85 -6.30
CA PHE A 61 2.25 -10.49 -5.04
C PHE A 61 2.62 -11.75 -4.26
N THR A 62 3.77 -11.74 -3.58
CA THR A 62 4.19 -12.84 -2.70
C THR A 62 3.33 -12.87 -1.43
N ASP A 63 3.30 -13.99 -0.71
CA ASP A 63 2.54 -14.08 0.54
C ASP A 63 3.03 -13.09 1.61
N ASP A 64 4.33 -12.77 1.63
CA ASP A 64 4.90 -11.73 2.50
C ASP A 64 4.38 -10.34 2.12
N GLU A 65 4.35 -10.02 0.82
CA GLU A 65 3.80 -8.75 0.33
C GLU A 65 2.30 -8.65 0.60
N ILE A 66 1.54 -9.74 0.42
CA ILE A 66 0.11 -9.78 0.76
C ILE A 66 -0.08 -9.56 2.25
N THR A 67 0.79 -10.12 3.10
CA THR A 67 0.77 -9.90 4.55
C THR A 67 1.05 -8.43 4.91
N GLN A 68 1.97 -7.78 4.21
CA GLN A 68 2.19 -6.34 4.36
C GLN A 68 0.98 -5.52 3.90
N GLN A 69 0.41 -5.84 2.73
CA GLN A 69 -0.78 -5.16 2.21
C GLN A 69 -1.99 -5.33 3.14
N LYS A 70 -2.11 -6.48 3.81
CA LYS A 70 -3.15 -6.73 4.81
C LYS A 70 -3.10 -5.68 5.93
N ARG A 71 -1.91 -5.35 6.43
CA ARG A 71 -1.71 -4.28 7.43
C ARG A 71 -2.11 -2.91 6.91
N VAL A 72 -1.84 -2.63 5.63
CA VAL A 72 -2.24 -1.37 4.98
C VAL A 72 -3.76 -1.26 4.87
N VAL A 73 -4.45 -2.34 4.53
CA VAL A 73 -5.93 -2.36 4.51
C VAL A 73 -6.50 -2.03 5.89
N TYR A 74 -5.96 -2.65 6.95
CA TYR A 74 -6.36 -2.32 8.32
C TYR A 74 -6.16 -0.85 8.63
N ASN A 75 -4.95 -0.34 8.38
CA ASN A 75 -4.61 1.05 8.63
C ASN A 75 -5.54 2.02 7.89
N ASN A 76 -5.76 1.81 6.60
CA ASN A 76 -6.61 2.67 5.78
C ASN A 76 -8.06 2.67 6.29
N THR A 77 -8.58 1.51 6.68
CA THR A 77 -9.96 1.36 7.17
C THR A 77 -10.17 2.09 8.51
N VAL A 78 -9.29 1.83 9.48
CA VAL A 78 -9.38 2.44 10.83
C VAL A 78 -9.13 3.95 10.75
N THR A 79 -8.14 4.38 9.96
CA THR A 79 -7.84 5.81 9.76
C THR A 79 -9.00 6.55 9.10
N ALA A 80 -9.65 5.93 8.10
CA ALA A 80 -10.81 6.53 7.45
C ALA A 80 -11.98 6.73 8.41
N MET A 81 -12.28 5.73 9.26
CA MET A 81 -13.30 5.88 10.30
C MET A 81 -12.92 6.96 11.32
N HIS A 82 -11.66 7.01 11.74
CA HIS A 82 -11.17 8.05 12.65
C HIS A 82 -11.27 9.46 12.06
N GLN A 83 -11.02 9.62 10.76
CA GLN A 83 -11.20 10.90 10.06
C GLN A 83 -12.67 11.34 10.06
N LEU A 84 -13.62 10.42 9.85
CA LEU A 84 -15.05 10.70 9.96
C LEU A 84 -15.44 11.13 11.38
N ILE A 85 -14.97 10.41 12.41
CA ILE A 85 -15.23 10.76 13.81
C ILE A 85 -14.68 12.16 14.13
N LYS A 86 -13.46 12.47 13.70
CA LYS A 86 -12.87 13.81 13.87
C LYS A 86 -13.71 14.89 13.20
N ALA A 87 -14.22 14.63 12.01
CA ALA A 87 -15.08 15.57 11.32
C ALA A 87 -16.40 15.79 12.08
N MET A 88 -17.02 14.72 12.58
CA MET A 88 -18.24 14.82 13.41
C MET A 88 -18.01 15.75 14.61
N GLN A 89 -16.87 15.58 15.30
CA GLN A 89 -16.48 16.43 16.43
C GLN A 89 -16.21 17.89 16.00
N GLN A 90 -15.47 18.09 14.92
CA GLN A 90 -15.11 19.42 14.40
C GLN A 90 -16.34 20.22 14.00
N TYR A 91 -17.32 19.58 13.35
CA TYR A 91 -18.57 20.21 12.92
C TYR A 91 -19.68 20.14 13.99
N GLN A 92 -19.38 19.60 15.18
CA GLN A 92 -20.32 19.45 16.29
C GLN A 92 -21.61 18.70 15.91
N ILE A 93 -21.52 17.77 14.97
CA ILE A 93 -22.65 16.96 14.53
C ILE A 93 -22.77 15.78 15.48
N LYS A 94 -23.98 15.59 16.03
CA LYS A 94 -24.28 14.48 16.93
C LYS A 94 -24.56 13.21 16.14
N TYR A 95 -24.17 12.07 16.70
CA TYR A 95 -24.58 10.76 16.18
C TYR A 95 -26.10 10.61 16.22
N SER A 96 -26.64 9.88 15.25
CA SER A 96 -28.07 9.58 15.22
C SER A 96 -28.47 8.66 16.37
N ASN A 97 -27.59 7.70 16.72
CA ASN A 97 -27.68 6.96 17.97
C ASN A 97 -26.59 7.45 18.96
N PRO A 98 -26.95 8.06 20.11
CA PRO A 98 -25.99 8.52 21.12
C PRO A 98 -25.05 7.44 21.67
N GLU A 99 -25.43 6.16 21.62
CA GLU A 99 -24.56 5.05 22.04
C GLU A 99 -23.29 4.93 21.17
N ARG A 100 -23.30 5.51 19.96
CA ARG A 100 -22.15 5.50 19.05
C ARG A 100 -20.94 6.24 19.63
N GLU A 101 -21.13 7.12 20.62
CA GLU A 101 -20.02 7.75 21.34
C GLU A 101 -19.06 6.72 21.94
N ILE A 102 -19.59 5.60 22.46
CA ILE A 102 -18.77 4.52 23.02
C ILE A 102 -17.99 3.82 21.89
N ASP A 103 -18.64 3.55 20.76
CA ASP A 103 -17.99 2.95 19.58
C ASP A 103 -16.88 3.86 19.04
N ALA A 104 -17.08 5.19 19.04
CA ALA A 104 -16.09 6.17 18.61
C ALA A 104 -14.85 6.18 19.51
N LEU A 105 -15.03 6.03 20.83
CA LEU A 105 -13.91 5.92 21.78
C LEU A 105 -13.03 4.69 21.50
N ILE A 106 -13.61 3.56 21.11
CA ILE A 106 -12.87 2.34 20.76
C ILE A 106 -11.95 2.60 19.56
N VAL A 107 -12.47 3.21 18.49
CA VAL A 107 -11.67 3.54 17.30
C VAL A 107 -10.55 4.52 17.64
N GLN A 108 -10.84 5.55 18.45
CA GLN A 108 -9.85 6.53 18.87
C GLN A 108 -8.75 5.93 19.74
N ASP A 109 -9.09 4.97 20.62
CA ASP A 109 -8.11 4.27 21.47
C ASP A 109 -7.12 3.46 20.64
N VAL A 110 -7.60 2.72 19.63
CA VAL A 110 -6.75 1.98 18.69
C VAL A 110 -5.72 2.89 18.00
N ILE A 111 -6.16 4.07 17.53
CA ILE A 111 -5.26 5.07 16.93
C ILE A 111 -4.27 5.63 17.94
N LYS A 112 -4.72 5.94 19.17
CA LYS A 112 -3.83 6.45 20.23
C LYS A 112 -2.74 5.45 20.61
N GLN A 113 -3.05 4.15 20.52
CA GLN A 113 -2.10 3.07 20.79
C GLN A 113 -1.22 2.71 19.59
N GLY A 114 -1.46 3.29 18.41
CA GLY A 114 -0.71 2.97 17.18
C GLY A 114 -0.99 1.57 16.64
N ARG A 115 -2.18 1.01 16.91
CA ARG A 115 -2.56 -0.36 16.57
C ARG A 115 -3.46 -0.45 15.33
N GLU A 116 -3.62 0.63 14.58
CA GLU A 116 -4.50 0.67 13.41
C GLU A 116 -4.07 -0.26 12.27
N SER A 117 -2.82 -0.74 12.28
CA SER A 117 -2.29 -1.68 11.29
C SER A 117 -2.40 -3.15 11.73
N GLU A 118 -2.94 -3.41 12.92
CA GLU A 118 -3.11 -4.74 13.49
C GLU A 118 -4.45 -5.38 13.07
N PRO A 119 -4.60 -6.72 13.16
CA PRO A 119 -5.89 -7.38 12.96
C PRO A 119 -6.97 -6.81 13.87
N PHE A 120 -8.18 -6.66 13.33
CA PHE A 120 -9.28 -6.09 14.10
C PHE A 120 -9.67 -7.01 15.25
N THR A 121 -9.83 -6.43 16.45
CA THR A 121 -10.53 -7.13 17.53
C THR A 121 -12.03 -7.21 17.19
N PRO A 122 -12.77 -8.18 17.73
CA PRO A 122 -14.22 -8.26 17.54
C PRO A 122 -14.93 -6.97 17.94
N GLU A 123 -14.48 -6.33 19.02
CA GLU A 123 -15.03 -5.06 19.52
C GLU A 123 -14.81 -3.93 18.52
N LEU A 124 -13.60 -3.81 17.97
CA LEU A 124 -13.28 -2.79 16.96
C LEU A 124 -14.10 -3.00 15.69
N ALA A 125 -14.20 -4.23 15.18
CA ALA A 125 -14.95 -4.54 13.98
C ALA A 125 -16.44 -4.18 14.13
N VAL A 126 -17.02 -4.55 15.28
CA VAL A 126 -18.41 -4.21 15.62
C VAL A 126 -18.59 -2.70 15.74
N ALA A 127 -17.67 -1.99 16.41
CA ALA A 127 -17.70 -0.54 16.55
C ALA A 127 -17.65 0.19 15.20
N ILE A 128 -16.71 -0.17 14.31
CA ILE A 128 -16.60 0.44 12.97
C ILE A 128 -17.87 0.20 12.17
N LYS A 129 -18.40 -1.03 12.17
CA LYS A 129 -19.63 -1.37 11.44
C LYS A 129 -20.83 -0.56 11.94
N LYS A 130 -20.94 -0.44 13.26
CA LYS A 130 -21.98 0.33 13.95
C LYS A 130 -21.92 1.82 13.67
N LEU A 131 -20.72 2.40 13.69
CA LEU A 131 -20.48 3.79 13.33
C LEU A 131 -20.79 4.03 11.86
N TRP A 132 -20.34 3.13 10.98
CA TRP A 132 -20.60 3.23 9.55
C TRP A 132 -22.10 3.14 9.24
N GLY A 133 -22.86 2.34 9.99
CA GLY A 133 -24.31 2.27 9.87
C GLY A 133 -25.08 3.46 10.47
N ASP A 134 -24.43 4.40 11.16
CA ASP A 134 -25.09 5.57 11.73
C ASP A 134 -25.42 6.60 10.64
N LYS A 135 -26.65 7.11 10.64
CA LYS A 135 -27.14 8.04 9.62
C LYS A 135 -26.33 9.34 9.59
N SER A 136 -25.94 9.88 10.75
CA SER A 136 -25.14 11.11 10.82
C SER A 136 -23.74 10.90 10.24
N VAL A 137 -23.15 9.72 10.44
CA VAL A 137 -21.83 9.37 9.88
C VAL A 137 -21.92 9.25 8.35
N GLN A 138 -22.99 8.64 7.82
CA GLN A 138 -23.24 8.57 6.38
C GLN A 138 -23.42 9.96 5.76
N GLU A 139 -24.19 10.84 6.40
CA GLU A 139 -24.39 12.22 5.94
C GLU A 139 -23.06 12.99 5.87
N VAL A 140 -22.22 12.89 6.91
CA VAL A 140 -20.88 13.50 6.90
C VAL A 140 -19.99 12.92 5.80
N TYR A 141 -20.05 11.61 5.57
CA TYR A 141 -19.29 11.00 4.48
C TYR A 141 -19.71 11.59 3.12
N GLU A 142 -21.00 11.64 2.80
CA GLU A 142 -21.47 12.10 1.49
C GLU A 142 -21.22 13.61 1.28
N GLU A 143 -21.49 14.43 2.30
CA GLU A 143 -21.38 15.89 2.17
C GLU A 143 -19.95 16.40 2.34
N LYS A 144 -19.12 15.72 3.14
CA LYS A 144 -17.85 16.27 3.63
C LYS A 144 -16.62 15.41 3.36
N ARG A 145 -16.71 14.30 2.61
CA ARG A 145 -15.56 13.42 2.32
C ARG A 145 -14.31 14.13 1.83
N LEU A 146 -14.46 15.15 0.98
CA LEU A 146 -13.34 15.93 0.44
C LEU A 146 -12.65 16.77 1.54
N GLU A 147 -13.44 17.45 2.38
CA GLU A 147 -12.95 18.24 3.51
C GLU A 147 -12.26 17.36 4.57
N CYS A 148 -12.77 16.13 4.76
CA CYS A 148 -12.21 15.15 5.68
C CYS A 148 -10.92 14.50 5.17
N HIS A 149 -10.48 14.83 3.95
CA HIS A 149 -9.34 14.20 3.27
C HIS A 149 -9.47 12.67 3.20
N LEU A 150 -10.70 12.18 3.00
CA LEU A 150 -10.98 10.76 2.84
C LEU A 150 -10.57 10.30 1.44
N HIS A 151 -10.14 9.05 1.34
CA HIS A 151 -9.80 8.44 0.06
C HIS A 151 -11.06 7.97 -0.67
N GLU A 152 -11.00 7.91 -1.99
CA GLU A 152 -12.08 7.37 -2.81
C GLU A 152 -12.42 5.92 -2.44
N SER A 153 -11.41 5.15 -2.02
CA SER A 153 -11.56 3.76 -1.55
C SER A 153 -12.17 3.62 -0.15
N THR A 154 -12.40 4.71 0.59
CA THR A 154 -12.94 4.66 1.96
C THR A 154 -14.23 3.84 2.04
N ARG A 155 -15.21 4.12 1.16
CA ARG A 155 -16.49 3.41 1.16
C ARG A 155 -16.33 1.91 0.93
N PHE A 156 -15.49 1.53 -0.04
CA PHE A 156 -15.22 0.14 -0.35
C PHE A 156 -14.72 -0.65 0.87
N PHE A 157 -13.80 -0.07 1.66
CA PHE A 157 -13.29 -0.70 2.86
C PHE A 157 -14.29 -0.72 4.01
N LEU A 158 -15.01 0.38 4.25
CA LEU A 158 -16.01 0.46 5.32
C LEU A 158 -17.22 -0.44 5.06
N ASP A 159 -17.64 -0.60 3.81
CA ASP A 159 -18.68 -1.56 3.41
C ASP A 159 -18.20 -3.02 3.57
N SER A 160 -16.87 -3.25 3.60
CA SER A 160 -16.26 -4.58 3.65
C SER A 160 -15.75 -4.98 5.05
N VAL A 161 -16.13 -4.28 6.12
CA VAL A 161 -15.61 -4.50 7.48
C VAL A 161 -15.80 -5.95 7.96
N ASP A 162 -16.92 -6.59 7.64
CA ASP A 162 -17.17 -8.00 7.99
C ASP A 162 -16.16 -8.95 7.32
N ARG A 163 -15.78 -8.68 6.07
CA ARG A 163 -14.75 -9.45 5.34
C ARG A 163 -13.37 -9.20 5.95
N ILE A 164 -13.03 -7.94 6.19
CA ILE A 164 -11.71 -7.50 6.66
C ILE A 164 -11.42 -8.00 8.07
N SER A 165 -12.44 -8.05 8.94
CA SER A 165 -12.32 -8.52 10.33
C SER A 165 -12.24 -10.03 10.49
N ASN A 166 -12.40 -10.81 9.42
CA ASN A 166 -12.28 -12.25 9.48
C ASN A 166 -10.84 -12.67 9.86
N VAL A 167 -10.70 -13.64 10.75
CA VAL A 167 -9.41 -14.20 11.19
C VAL A 167 -8.57 -14.68 10.00
N ASN A 168 -9.21 -15.30 9.00
CA ASN A 168 -8.57 -15.83 7.81
C ASN A 168 -8.57 -14.83 6.63
N TYR A 169 -8.79 -13.54 6.89
CA TYR A 169 -8.81 -12.52 5.85
C TYR A 169 -7.49 -12.50 5.05
N LYS A 170 -7.62 -12.62 3.73
CA LYS A 170 -6.54 -12.40 2.75
C LYS A 170 -6.99 -11.29 1.81
N PRO A 171 -6.23 -10.19 1.67
CA PRO A 171 -6.53 -9.14 0.70
C PRO A 171 -6.67 -9.71 -0.71
N THR A 172 -7.71 -9.28 -1.40
CA THR A 172 -7.90 -9.52 -2.83
C THR A 172 -7.04 -8.56 -3.65
N ASP A 173 -6.86 -8.86 -4.94
CA ASP A 173 -6.21 -7.91 -5.86
C ASP A 173 -6.91 -6.54 -5.85
N GLN A 174 -8.24 -6.53 -5.73
CA GLN A 174 -9.02 -5.30 -5.62
C GLN A 174 -8.68 -4.52 -4.33
N ASP A 175 -8.54 -5.22 -3.19
CA ASP A 175 -8.09 -4.59 -1.95
C ASP A 175 -6.70 -3.96 -2.15
N ILE A 176 -5.75 -4.72 -2.71
CA ILE A 176 -4.38 -4.26 -2.94
C ILE A 176 -4.35 -3.06 -3.89
N LEU A 177 -5.18 -3.03 -4.93
CA LEU A 177 -5.26 -1.91 -5.86
C LEU A 177 -5.78 -0.64 -5.18
N LEU A 178 -6.78 -0.79 -4.30
CA LEU A 178 -7.45 0.32 -3.62
C LEU A 178 -6.75 0.78 -2.34
N THR A 179 -5.76 0.03 -1.82
CA THR A 179 -4.94 0.49 -0.70
C THR A 179 -4.15 1.72 -1.09
N ARG A 180 -4.09 2.67 -0.16
CA ARG A 180 -3.24 3.84 -0.28
C ARG A 180 -2.05 3.70 0.65
N ILE A 181 -0.88 3.67 0.02
CA ILE A 181 0.41 3.81 0.70
C ILE A 181 0.94 5.17 0.26
N LYS A 182 1.30 6.04 1.21
CA LYS A 182 2.06 7.25 0.86
C LYS A 182 3.39 6.79 0.29
N THR A 183 3.57 6.94 -1.01
CA THR A 183 4.84 6.60 -1.67
C THR A 183 5.94 7.48 -1.08
N THR A 184 6.95 6.89 -0.47
CA THR A 184 8.14 7.62 -0.01
C THR A 184 9.30 7.23 -0.92
N GLY A 185 9.83 8.18 -1.67
CA GLY A 185 10.93 7.93 -2.61
C GLY A 185 10.47 7.41 -3.97
N ILE A 186 11.35 6.67 -4.65
CA ILE A 186 11.13 6.14 -6.00
C ILE A 186 10.72 4.68 -5.89
N VAL A 187 9.60 4.32 -6.49
CA VAL A 187 9.17 2.91 -6.63
C VAL A 187 9.54 2.42 -8.02
N GLU A 188 10.25 1.30 -8.09
CA GLU A 188 10.60 0.62 -9.34
C GLU A 188 9.82 -0.70 -9.45
N VAL A 189 9.24 -0.95 -10.63
CA VAL A 189 8.67 -2.26 -10.98
C VAL A 189 9.26 -2.70 -12.31
N ALA A 190 9.79 -3.93 -12.32
CA ALA A 190 10.32 -4.57 -13.53
C ALA A 190 9.45 -5.76 -13.94
N PHE A 191 9.20 -5.90 -15.24
CA PHE A 191 8.46 -7.03 -15.81
C PHE A 191 8.85 -7.27 -17.28
N VAL A 192 8.40 -8.38 -17.85
CA VAL A 192 8.71 -8.77 -19.24
C VAL A 192 7.43 -8.95 -20.04
N ILE A 193 7.29 -8.22 -21.15
CA ILE A 193 6.19 -8.40 -22.11
C ILE A 193 6.78 -8.85 -23.44
N LYS A 194 6.35 -10.01 -23.95
CA LYS A 194 6.77 -10.53 -25.27
C LYS A 194 8.31 -10.50 -25.48
N LYS A 195 9.08 -10.89 -24.45
CA LYS A 195 10.56 -10.89 -24.41
C LYS A 195 11.23 -9.51 -24.35
N VAL A 196 10.47 -8.43 -24.18
CA VAL A 196 11.00 -7.09 -23.93
C VAL A 196 10.95 -6.81 -22.43
N HIS A 197 12.08 -6.37 -21.87
CA HIS A 197 12.20 -5.99 -20.47
C HIS A 197 11.72 -4.55 -20.28
N PHE A 198 10.83 -4.34 -19.33
CA PHE A 198 10.35 -3.02 -18.93
C PHE A 198 10.77 -2.73 -17.49
N ARG A 199 11.15 -1.49 -17.23
CA ARG A 199 11.31 -0.92 -15.89
C ARG A 199 10.48 0.34 -15.79
N ILE A 200 9.50 0.35 -14.90
CA ILE A 200 8.66 1.51 -14.65
C ILE A 200 9.06 2.12 -13.31
N TYR A 201 9.28 3.42 -13.32
CA TYR A 201 9.59 4.23 -12.15
C TYR A 201 8.40 5.13 -11.82
N GLU A 202 8.03 5.21 -10.55
CA GLU A 202 7.15 6.26 -10.04
C GLU A 202 7.96 7.16 -9.10
N LYS A 203 7.92 8.47 -9.39
CA LYS A 203 8.44 9.52 -8.52
C LYS A 203 7.25 10.33 -7.99
N GLN A 204 7.23 10.53 -6.67
CA GLN A 204 6.31 11.45 -6.01
C GLN A 204 6.80 12.90 -6.14
#